data_AF-A0A2T1F7U8-F1
#
_entry.id   AF-A0A2T1F7U8-F1
#
_cell.length_a   1.000
_cell.length_b   1.000
_cell.length_c   1.000
_cell.angle_alpha   90.00
_cell.angle_beta   90.00
_cell.angle_gamma   90.00
#
_symmetry.space_group_name_H-M   'P 1'
#
loop_
_entity.id
_entity.type
_entity.pdbx_description
1 polymer ?
#
loop_
_entity_poly.entity_id
_entity_poly.type
_entity_poly.pdbx_seq_one_letter_code
_entity_poly.pdbx_strand_id
1 'polypeptide(L)'
;MEQAELEQIIEKASIDRATKLSLINNNLNSLPTSIGRLANLTQLFLSNNQITNLPSSIGNLLNLQQLYLSNNSLTSLPLEFENLRNSLIYLGLKNNQLNKLPFNIESFSNLIGLYLEGNQLLDMPSNICSLSRLAYLNLSENQIARIPENINDLSELKTLNLARNQINTLPRNIGSLASLTYLNIGANQLTCLPSSIVNLVNLNTLCLNENQLTRLPEDIGNLSKLTTLNLDENQLTMLPDSLARLSHLTNLSIDQNPLTDLSILQDLPKLETIIFLGVDLPCRYWIKFSDWRAEWLLDEDNAEIRRVLIQQVGYEKICEELNTDKLDVWREYTLLKIDGVEAVYEDDEPIDREPMVLLKMTCPSTGHIHILRVPPEMTSAEEAIMWVNHGIHPDKFAVQT
;
A
#
# COMPACT_ATOMS: atom_id res chain seq x y z
N MET A 1 8.89 -35.75 -8.36
CA MET A 1 8.78 -37.03 -7.62
C MET A 1 7.84 -37.94 -8.38
N GLU A 2 8.20 -39.21 -8.58
CA GLU A 2 7.33 -40.18 -9.24
C GLU A 2 6.24 -40.69 -8.30
N GLN A 3 5.11 -41.18 -8.84
CA GLN A 3 4.00 -41.69 -8.05
C GLN A 3 4.42 -42.85 -7.12
N ALA A 4 5.28 -43.75 -7.61
CA ALA A 4 5.75 -44.89 -6.83
C ALA A 4 6.61 -44.48 -5.62
N GLU A 5 7.44 -43.44 -5.79
CA GLU A 5 8.24 -42.86 -4.71
C GLU A 5 7.34 -42.22 -3.65
N LEU A 6 6.31 -41.47 -4.07
CA LEU A 6 5.31 -40.89 -3.17
C LEU A 6 4.58 -41.96 -2.35
N GLU A 7 4.18 -43.07 -2.97
CA GLU A 7 3.53 -44.19 -2.28
C GLU A 7 4.43 -44.79 -1.19
N GLN A 8 5.72 -44.99 -1.48
CA GLN A 8 6.68 -45.50 -0.49
C GLN A 8 6.86 -44.55 0.69
N ILE A 9 6.90 -43.24 0.44
CA ILE A 9 6.97 -42.22 1.50
C ILE A 9 5.71 -42.28 2.37
N ILE A 10 4.53 -42.37 1.77
CA ILE A 10 3.26 -42.45 2.51
C ILE A 10 3.18 -43.75 3.31
N GLU A 11 3.58 -44.88 2.74
CA GLU A 11 3.61 -46.17 3.44
C GLU A 11 4.54 -46.12 4.65
N LYS A 12 5.75 -45.61 4.47
CA LYS A 12 6.70 -45.42 5.57
C LYS A 12 6.15 -44.48 6.65
N ALA A 13 5.58 -43.33 6.26
CA ALA A 13 4.97 -42.40 7.20
C ALA A 13 3.79 -43.01 7.97
N SER A 14 3.05 -43.92 7.35
CA SER A 14 1.96 -44.67 7.99
C SER A 14 2.49 -45.64 9.04
N ILE A 15 3.54 -46.42 8.71
CA ILE A 15 4.22 -47.34 9.63
C ILE A 15 4.83 -46.58 10.80
N ASP A 16 5.49 -45.45 10.52
CA ASP A 16 6.15 -44.60 11.50
C ASP A 16 5.15 -43.76 12.31
N ARG A 17 3.84 -43.87 12.03
CA ARG A 17 2.78 -43.15 12.74
C ARG A 17 3.01 -41.63 12.74
N ALA A 18 3.53 -41.11 11.63
CA ALA A 18 3.98 -39.75 11.50
C ALA A 18 2.87 -38.73 11.81
N THR A 19 3.23 -37.69 12.57
CA THR A 19 2.33 -36.56 12.89
C THR A 19 2.55 -35.37 11.96
N LYS A 20 3.65 -35.37 11.19
CA LYS A 20 3.99 -34.33 10.22
C LYS A 20 4.50 -34.98 8.93
N LEU A 21 4.01 -34.49 7.80
CA LEU A 21 4.47 -34.88 6.47
C LEU A 21 4.68 -33.62 5.62
N SER A 22 5.85 -33.52 5.01
CA SER A 22 6.18 -32.43 4.09
C SER A 22 6.52 -33.00 2.73
N LEU A 23 5.82 -32.52 1.72
CA LEU A 23 5.95 -32.86 0.31
C LEU A 23 6.10 -31.58 -0.54
N ILE A 24 6.72 -30.54 0.03
CA ILE A 24 6.92 -29.25 -0.64
C ILE A 24 7.89 -29.40 -1.83
N ASN A 25 7.68 -28.68 -2.93
CA ASN A 25 8.58 -28.63 -4.10
C ASN A 25 8.83 -30.01 -4.76
N ASN A 26 7.80 -30.86 -4.89
CA ASN A 26 7.95 -32.22 -5.43
C ASN A 26 7.37 -32.42 -6.85
N ASN A 27 6.88 -31.35 -7.48
CA ASN A 27 6.22 -31.39 -8.79
C ASN A 27 5.04 -32.39 -8.83
N LEU A 28 4.29 -32.49 -7.73
CA LEU A 28 3.16 -33.42 -7.62
C LEU A 28 1.95 -32.89 -8.38
N ASN A 29 1.38 -33.72 -9.27
CA ASN A 29 0.13 -33.39 -9.99
C ASN A 29 -1.12 -33.77 -9.20
N SER A 30 -1.01 -34.76 -8.31
CA SER A 30 -2.08 -35.26 -7.46
C SER A 30 -1.51 -35.99 -6.24
N LEU A 31 -2.37 -36.28 -5.27
CA LEU A 31 -2.05 -37.17 -4.15
C LEU A 31 -2.76 -38.52 -4.35
N PRO A 32 -2.09 -39.64 -4.01
CA PRO A 32 -2.73 -40.94 -4.02
C PRO A 32 -3.75 -41.08 -2.89
N THR A 33 -4.70 -41.99 -3.04
CA THR A 33 -5.72 -42.27 -2.01
C THR A 33 -5.13 -42.84 -0.71
N SER A 34 -3.93 -43.42 -0.79
CA SER A 34 -3.17 -43.92 0.36
C SER A 34 -2.85 -42.84 1.40
N ILE A 35 -2.88 -41.55 1.03
CA ILE A 35 -2.68 -40.43 1.97
C ILE A 35 -3.66 -40.53 3.16
N GLY A 36 -4.88 -41.03 2.93
CA GLY A 36 -5.89 -41.20 3.97
C GLY A 36 -5.56 -42.26 5.03
N ARG A 37 -4.47 -43.02 4.88
CA ARG A 37 -3.98 -43.98 5.89
C ARG A 37 -3.19 -43.30 7.02
N LEU A 38 -2.81 -42.03 6.85
CA LEU A 38 -2.01 -41.28 7.83
C LEU A 38 -2.89 -40.73 8.97
N ALA A 39 -3.57 -41.62 9.69
CA ALA A 39 -4.58 -41.24 10.69
C ALA A 39 -4.04 -40.37 11.84
N ASN A 40 -2.72 -40.39 12.11
CA ASN A 40 -2.08 -39.59 13.15
C ASN A 40 -1.58 -38.22 12.67
N LEU A 41 -1.74 -37.91 11.38
CA LEU A 41 -1.18 -36.71 10.80
C LEU A 41 -1.87 -35.46 11.36
N THR A 42 -1.06 -34.55 11.89
CA THR A 42 -1.49 -33.25 12.42
C THR A 42 -1.06 -32.10 11.52
N GLN A 43 0.00 -32.28 10.74
CA GLN A 43 0.54 -31.25 9.83
C GLN A 43 0.86 -31.86 8.47
N LEU A 44 0.31 -31.26 7.42
CA LEU A 44 0.55 -31.65 6.03
C LEU A 44 0.96 -30.43 5.20
N PHE A 45 2.17 -30.47 4.67
CA PHE A 45 2.72 -29.41 3.82
C PHE A 45 2.87 -29.91 2.38
N LEU A 46 2.15 -29.27 1.47
CA LEU A 46 2.02 -29.62 0.05
C LEU A 46 2.31 -28.44 -0.87
N SER A 47 2.88 -27.36 -0.33
CA SER A 47 3.13 -26.13 -1.07
C SER A 47 4.09 -26.33 -2.25
N ASN A 48 3.98 -25.49 -3.28
CA ASN A 48 4.82 -25.48 -4.46
C ASN A 48 4.81 -26.83 -5.20
N ASN A 49 3.62 -27.27 -5.58
CA ASN A 49 3.41 -28.45 -6.43
C ASN A 49 2.50 -28.05 -7.60
N GLN A 50 1.98 -29.04 -8.32
CA GLN A 50 1.08 -28.86 -9.46
C GLN A 50 -0.27 -29.54 -9.19
N ILE A 51 -0.67 -29.63 -7.91
CA ILE A 51 -1.85 -30.37 -7.49
C ILE A 51 -3.09 -29.68 -8.01
N THR A 52 -3.86 -30.39 -8.82
CA THR A 52 -5.11 -29.89 -9.41
C THR A 52 -6.33 -30.23 -8.55
N ASN A 53 -6.28 -31.35 -7.83
CA ASN A 53 -7.36 -31.83 -6.96
C ASN A 53 -6.78 -32.63 -5.80
N LEU A 54 -7.49 -32.63 -4.67
CA LEU A 54 -7.22 -33.53 -3.54
C LEU A 54 -8.10 -34.79 -3.65
N PRO A 55 -7.58 -35.99 -3.30
CA PRO A 55 -8.40 -37.19 -3.23
C PRO A 55 -9.40 -37.10 -2.08
N SER A 56 -10.57 -37.75 -2.21
CA SER A 56 -11.60 -37.81 -1.16
C SER A 56 -11.07 -38.37 0.17
N SER A 57 -10.05 -39.23 0.10
CA SER A 57 -9.35 -39.79 1.25
C SER A 57 -8.66 -38.75 2.14
N ILE A 58 -8.50 -37.50 1.69
CA ILE A 58 -8.01 -36.41 2.55
C ILE A 58 -8.92 -36.21 3.77
N GLY A 59 -10.22 -36.46 3.63
CA GLY A 59 -11.20 -36.39 4.71
C GLY A 59 -10.99 -37.42 5.82
N ASN A 60 -10.11 -38.41 5.63
CA ASN A 60 -9.79 -39.41 6.65
C ASN A 60 -8.73 -38.91 7.66
N LEU A 61 -8.10 -37.77 7.41
CA LEU A 61 -7.06 -37.19 8.27
C LEU A 61 -7.67 -36.45 9.46
N LEU A 62 -8.44 -37.16 10.30
CA LEU A 62 -9.29 -36.56 11.33
C LEU A 62 -8.51 -35.79 12.41
N ASN A 63 -7.19 -35.98 12.53
CA ASN A 63 -6.31 -35.26 13.46
C ASN A 63 -5.59 -34.06 12.82
N LEU A 64 -5.86 -33.75 11.56
CA LEU A 64 -5.13 -32.73 10.81
C LEU A 64 -5.47 -31.33 11.31
N GLN A 65 -4.46 -30.65 11.85
CA GLN A 65 -4.58 -29.29 12.38
C GLN A 65 -4.07 -28.24 11.41
N GLN A 66 -3.06 -28.56 10.60
CA GLN A 66 -2.43 -27.64 9.67
C GLN A 66 -2.35 -28.27 8.28
N LEU A 67 -2.91 -27.57 7.30
CA LEU A 67 -2.85 -27.97 5.90
C LEU A 67 -2.40 -26.79 5.05
N TYR A 68 -1.23 -26.91 4.42
CA TYR A 68 -0.68 -25.89 3.54
C TYR A 68 -0.56 -26.41 2.11
N LEU A 69 -1.29 -25.79 1.21
CA LEU A 69 -1.45 -26.12 -0.21
C LEU A 69 -1.06 -24.95 -1.12
N SER A 70 -0.30 -23.99 -0.60
CA SER A 70 0.09 -22.78 -1.32
C SER A 70 0.83 -23.06 -2.64
N ASN A 71 0.61 -22.26 -3.68
CA ASN A 71 1.24 -22.43 -5.00
C ASN A 71 0.97 -23.83 -5.60
N ASN A 72 -0.29 -24.07 -5.92
CA ASN A 72 -0.79 -25.26 -6.61
C ASN A 72 -1.83 -24.80 -7.68
N SER A 73 -2.56 -25.75 -8.26
CA SER A 73 -3.57 -25.47 -9.31
C SER A 73 -4.97 -25.93 -8.88
N LEU A 74 -5.29 -25.85 -7.59
CA LEU A 74 -6.59 -26.28 -7.06
C LEU A 74 -7.70 -25.37 -7.56
N THR A 75 -8.75 -25.95 -8.13
CA THR A 75 -9.98 -25.23 -8.52
C THR A 75 -11.11 -25.41 -7.50
N SER A 76 -11.05 -26.48 -6.69
CA SER A 76 -11.99 -26.76 -5.60
C SER A 76 -11.36 -27.67 -4.55
N LEU A 77 -12.10 -27.92 -3.46
CA LEU A 77 -11.81 -28.93 -2.46
C LEU A 77 -12.89 -30.04 -2.53
N PRO A 78 -12.53 -31.32 -2.28
CA PRO A 78 -13.49 -32.42 -2.30
C PRO A 78 -14.54 -32.28 -1.18
N LEU A 79 -15.71 -32.89 -1.36
CA LEU A 79 -16.81 -32.83 -0.36
C LEU A 79 -16.38 -33.40 1.00
N GLU A 80 -15.56 -34.45 1.00
CA GLU A 80 -15.03 -35.09 2.20
C GLU A 80 -14.09 -34.17 3.00
N PHE A 81 -13.68 -33.03 2.45
CA PHE A 81 -12.92 -32.01 3.19
C PHE A 81 -13.67 -31.53 4.45
N GLU A 82 -15.01 -31.54 4.43
CA GLU A 82 -15.86 -31.22 5.59
C GLU A 82 -15.59 -32.12 6.81
N ASN A 83 -15.02 -33.32 6.62
CA ASN A 83 -14.68 -34.21 7.74
C ASN A 83 -13.55 -33.64 8.63
N LEU A 84 -12.77 -32.69 8.10
CA LEU A 84 -11.69 -32.01 8.83
C LEU A 84 -12.18 -30.86 9.73
N ARG A 85 -13.48 -30.55 9.71
CA ARG A 85 -14.09 -29.41 10.41
C ARG A 85 -13.81 -29.34 11.92
N ASN A 86 -13.58 -30.49 12.54
CA ASN A 86 -13.35 -30.58 13.99
C ASN A 86 -11.87 -30.48 14.39
N SER A 87 -10.94 -30.63 13.46
CA SER A 87 -9.50 -30.67 13.76
C SER A 87 -8.71 -29.53 13.15
N LEU A 88 -9.13 -29.00 12.02
CA LEU A 88 -8.36 -28.01 11.27
C LEU A 88 -8.32 -26.65 11.99
N ILE A 89 -7.10 -26.13 12.15
CA ILE A 89 -6.80 -24.86 12.83
C ILE A 89 -6.23 -23.85 11.82
N TYR A 90 -5.39 -24.30 10.89
CA TYR A 90 -4.79 -23.46 9.86
C TYR A 90 -4.95 -24.09 8.48
N LEU A 91 -5.46 -23.28 7.54
CA LEU A 91 -5.63 -23.65 6.13
C LEU A 91 -4.95 -22.63 5.22
N GLY A 92 -3.90 -23.06 4.53
CA GLY A 92 -3.21 -22.26 3.53
C GLY A 92 -3.52 -22.72 2.11
N LEU A 93 -4.13 -21.85 1.32
CA LEU A 93 -4.56 -22.07 -0.06
C LEU A 93 -4.08 -20.95 -1.00
N LYS A 94 -3.08 -20.16 -0.57
CA LYS A 94 -2.41 -19.13 -1.36
C LYS A 94 -2.13 -19.60 -2.81
N ASN A 95 -2.29 -18.74 -3.80
CA ASN A 95 -1.87 -18.97 -5.18
C ASN A 95 -2.39 -20.30 -5.72
N ASN A 96 -3.71 -20.40 -5.82
CA ASN A 96 -4.45 -21.49 -6.45
C ASN A 96 -5.46 -20.88 -7.44
N GLN A 97 -6.42 -21.67 -7.91
CA GLN A 97 -7.43 -21.26 -8.90
C GLN A 97 -8.84 -21.37 -8.33
N LEU A 98 -8.99 -21.18 -7.01
CA LEU A 98 -10.29 -21.26 -6.33
C LEU A 98 -11.16 -20.09 -6.75
N ASN A 99 -12.33 -20.37 -7.33
CA ASN A 99 -13.31 -19.34 -7.67
C ASN A 99 -14.41 -19.18 -6.59
N LYS A 100 -14.48 -20.11 -5.64
CA LYS A 100 -15.41 -20.13 -4.51
C LYS A 100 -14.72 -20.74 -3.29
N LEU A 101 -15.18 -20.36 -2.10
CA LEU A 101 -14.86 -21.09 -0.88
C LEU A 101 -15.52 -22.48 -0.91
N PRO A 102 -14.97 -23.49 -0.21
CA PRO A 102 -15.62 -24.79 -0.08
C PRO A 102 -17.02 -24.65 0.55
N PHE A 103 -17.93 -25.53 0.15
CA PHE A 103 -19.26 -25.64 0.75
C PHE A 103 -19.11 -25.92 2.26
N ASN A 104 -19.92 -25.29 3.10
CA ASN A 104 -19.92 -25.43 4.57
C ASN A 104 -18.66 -24.92 5.30
N ILE A 105 -17.99 -23.85 4.82
CA ILE A 105 -16.85 -23.25 5.55
C ILE A 105 -17.22 -22.88 7.00
N GLU A 106 -18.48 -22.50 7.25
CA GLU A 106 -19.03 -22.20 8.57
C GLU A 106 -18.90 -23.35 9.59
N SER A 107 -18.71 -24.59 9.11
CA SER A 107 -18.56 -25.77 9.98
C SER A 107 -17.18 -25.86 10.65
N PHE A 108 -16.17 -25.15 10.13
CA PHE A 108 -14.78 -25.19 10.59
C PHE A 108 -14.54 -24.30 11.82
N SER A 109 -15.33 -24.51 12.88
CA SER A 109 -15.35 -23.67 14.09
C SER A 109 -14.02 -23.54 14.85
N ASN A 110 -13.06 -24.44 14.60
CA ASN A 110 -11.71 -24.40 15.20
C ASN A 110 -10.68 -23.61 14.38
N LEU A 111 -11.06 -23.10 13.20
CA LEU A 111 -10.14 -22.40 12.31
C LEU A 111 -9.70 -21.06 12.92
N ILE A 112 -8.39 -20.89 13.05
CA ILE A 112 -7.74 -19.67 13.55
C ILE A 112 -7.13 -18.87 12.40
N GLY A 113 -6.61 -19.55 11.37
CA GLY A 113 -6.01 -18.89 10.21
C GLY A 113 -6.47 -19.46 8.87
N LEU A 114 -6.91 -18.57 7.98
CA LEU A 114 -7.34 -18.89 6.63
C LEU A 114 -6.61 -17.98 5.63
N TYR A 115 -5.79 -18.58 4.78
CA TYR A 115 -4.97 -17.86 3.79
C TYR A 115 -5.37 -18.27 2.39
N LEU A 116 -5.95 -17.34 1.64
CA LEU A 116 -6.54 -17.54 0.32
C LEU A 116 -6.02 -16.52 -0.69
N GLU A 117 -4.88 -15.89 -0.41
CA GLU A 117 -4.39 -14.84 -1.32
C GLU A 117 -4.06 -15.40 -2.71
N GLY A 118 -4.23 -14.62 -3.77
CA GLY A 118 -3.88 -15.04 -5.14
C GLY A 118 -4.79 -16.15 -5.67
N ASN A 119 -6.10 -16.00 -5.49
CA ASN A 119 -7.12 -16.90 -6.03
C ASN A 119 -8.08 -16.12 -6.96
N GLN A 120 -9.21 -16.72 -7.32
CA GLN A 120 -10.21 -16.16 -8.25
C GLN A 120 -11.56 -15.93 -7.56
N LEU A 121 -11.54 -15.67 -6.24
CA LEU A 121 -12.76 -15.49 -5.45
C LEU A 121 -13.47 -14.20 -5.85
N LEU A 122 -14.75 -14.31 -6.25
CA LEU A 122 -15.58 -13.16 -6.66
C LEU A 122 -16.28 -12.45 -5.48
N ASP A 123 -16.52 -13.19 -4.40
CA ASP A 123 -17.24 -12.70 -3.22
C ASP A 123 -16.64 -13.30 -1.94
N MET A 124 -16.74 -12.55 -0.85
CA MET A 124 -16.57 -13.06 0.52
C MET A 124 -17.96 -13.48 1.04
N PRO A 125 -18.31 -14.78 1.03
CA PRO A 125 -19.65 -15.21 1.41
C PRO A 125 -19.89 -15.01 2.91
N SER A 126 -21.12 -14.64 3.30
CA SER A 126 -21.47 -14.28 4.68
C SER A 126 -21.27 -15.40 5.71
N ASN A 127 -21.23 -16.66 5.26
CA ASN A 127 -20.99 -17.82 6.12
C ASN A 127 -19.55 -17.91 6.64
N ILE A 128 -18.58 -17.24 6.01
CA ILE A 128 -17.22 -17.13 6.56
C ILE A 128 -17.21 -16.42 7.91
N CYS A 129 -18.17 -15.52 8.15
CA CYS A 129 -18.28 -14.75 9.38
C CYS A 129 -18.71 -15.59 10.59
N SER A 130 -19.17 -16.83 10.37
CA SER A 130 -19.47 -17.80 11.43
C SER A 130 -18.22 -18.38 12.10
N LEU A 131 -17.02 -18.13 11.55
CA LEU A 131 -15.75 -18.61 12.06
C LEU A 131 -15.30 -17.79 13.29
N SER A 132 -15.95 -17.99 14.42
CA SER A 132 -15.79 -17.15 15.63
C SER A 132 -14.37 -17.11 16.20
N ARG A 133 -13.54 -18.12 15.94
CA ARG A 133 -12.14 -18.23 16.38
C ARG A 133 -11.11 -17.71 15.38
N LEU A 134 -11.57 -17.23 14.22
CA LEU A 134 -10.69 -16.81 13.15
C LEU A 134 -9.97 -15.53 13.57
N ALA A 135 -8.65 -15.63 13.73
CA ALA A 135 -7.78 -14.52 14.11
C ALA A 135 -7.06 -13.91 12.88
N TYR A 136 -6.83 -14.72 11.84
CA TYR A 136 -6.09 -14.32 10.65
C TYR A 136 -6.87 -14.69 9.39
N LEU A 137 -7.27 -13.69 8.61
CA LEU A 137 -7.91 -13.87 7.31
C LEU A 137 -7.14 -13.09 6.25
N ASN A 138 -6.59 -13.83 5.28
CA ASN A 138 -5.98 -13.23 4.10
C ASN A 138 -6.76 -13.63 2.83
N LEU A 139 -7.33 -12.63 2.18
CA LEU A 139 -8.08 -12.72 0.93
C LEU A 139 -7.50 -11.79 -0.14
N SER A 140 -6.26 -11.32 0.02
CA SER A 140 -5.65 -10.38 -0.93
C SER A 140 -5.48 -11.01 -2.32
N GLU A 141 -5.33 -10.19 -3.37
CA GLU A 141 -5.12 -10.68 -4.74
C GLU A 141 -6.24 -11.64 -5.19
N ASN A 142 -7.48 -11.21 -5.05
CA ASN A 142 -8.69 -11.90 -5.51
C ASN A 142 -9.55 -10.93 -6.34
N GLN A 143 -10.81 -11.28 -6.59
CA GLN A 143 -11.77 -10.48 -7.37
C GLN A 143 -12.99 -10.09 -6.52
N ILE A 144 -12.79 -9.97 -5.20
CA ILE A 144 -13.87 -9.72 -4.24
C ILE A 144 -14.39 -8.30 -4.43
N ALA A 145 -15.68 -8.16 -4.70
CA ALA A 145 -16.32 -6.85 -4.86
C ALA A 145 -17.00 -6.32 -3.58
N ARG A 146 -17.33 -7.22 -2.64
CA ARG A 146 -18.13 -6.91 -1.46
C ARG A 146 -17.71 -7.71 -0.23
N ILE A 147 -17.78 -7.05 0.92
CA ILE A 147 -17.61 -7.64 2.25
C ILE A 147 -19.01 -7.77 2.88
N PRO A 148 -19.33 -8.90 3.53
CA PRO A 148 -20.64 -9.09 4.14
C PRO A 148 -20.86 -8.17 5.37
N GLU A 149 -22.10 -7.73 5.57
CA GLU A 149 -22.47 -6.85 6.71
C GLU A 149 -22.24 -7.50 8.07
N ASN A 150 -22.27 -8.83 8.16
CA ASN A 150 -22.02 -9.55 9.42
C ASN A 150 -20.53 -9.83 9.67
N ILE A 151 -19.62 -9.08 9.04
CA ILE A 151 -18.17 -9.21 9.27
C ILE A 151 -17.80 -9.12 10.76
N ASN A 152 -18.56 -8.35 11.54
CA ASN A 152 -18.39 -8.18 12.98
C ASN A 152 -18.54 -9.47 13.79
N ASP A 153 -19.11 -10.54 13.23
CA ASP A 153 -19.24 -11.84 13.91
C ASP A 153 -17.88 -12.52 14.10
N LEU A 154 -16.86 -12.11 13.32
CA LEU A 154 -15.46 -12.49 13.48
C LEU A 154 -14.80 -11.76 14.68
N SER A 155 -15.34 -11.98 15.88
CA SER A 155 -14.98 -11.23 17.10
C SER A 155 -13.53 -11.39 17.54
N GLU A 156 -12.86 -12.50 17.18
CA GLU A 156 -11.44 -12.75 17.48
C GLU A 156 -10.49 -12.28 16.36
N LEU A 157 -10.99 -11.68 15.28
CA LEU A 157 -10.18 -11.31 14.13
C LEU A 157 -9.18 -10.20 14.48
N LYS A 158 -7.90 -10.51 14.31
CA LYS A 158 -6.77 -9.60 14.57
C LYS A 158 -6.17 -9.04 13.29
N THR A 159 -6.15 -9.84 12.24
CA THR A 159 -5.55 -9.49 10.95
C THR A 159 -6.56 -9.77 9.84
N LEU A 160 -6.91 -8.72 9.09
CA LEU A 160 -7.70 -8.81 7.88
C LEU A 160 -6.92 -8.19 6.73
N ASN A 161 -6.59 -9.00 5.72
CA ASN A 161 -5.96 -8.53 4.50
C ASN A 161 -6.88 -8.79 3.30
N LEU A 162 -7.28 -7.70 2.64
CA LEU A 162 -8.17 -7.63 1.49
C LEU A 162 -7.53 -6.85 0.34
N ALA A 163 -6.21 -6.63 0.39
CA ALA A 163 -5.52 -5.83 -0.63
C ALA A 163 -5.67 -6.42 -2.03
N ARG A 164 -5.62 -5.59 -3.09
CA ARG A 164 -5.68 -6.04 -4.49
C ARG A 164 -6.96 -6.85 -4.77
N ASN A 165 -8.10 -6.22 -4.53
CA ASN A 165 -9.44 -6.75 -4.83
C ASN A 165 -10.25 -5.70 -5.62
N GLN A 166 -11.57 -5.87 -5.72
CA GLN A 166 -12.48 -4.97 -6.43
C GLN A 166 -13.47 -4.30 -5.46
N ILE A 167 -13.08 -4.14 -4.19
CA ILE A 167 -13.96 -3.65 -3.13
C ILE A 167 -14.19 -2.16 -3.31
N ASN A 168 -15.45 -1.76 -3.45
CA ASN A 168 -15.84 -0.36 -3.64
C ASN A 168 -16.38 0.31 -2.37
N THR A 169 -16.80 -0.48 -1.38
CA THR A 169 -17.37 0.00 -0.11
C THR A 169 -17.02 -0.96 1.03
N LEU A 170 -16.91 -0.41 2.25
CA LEU A 170 -16.82 -1.21 3.48
C LEU A 170 -18.17 -1.18 4.22
N PRO A 171 -18.61 -2.32 4.79
CA PRO A 171 -19.83 -2.36 5.58
C PRO A 171 -19.65 -1.53 6.86
N ARG A 172 -20.74 -0.91 7.34
CA ARG A 172 -20.70 -0.10 8.58
C ARG A 172 -20.25 -0.94 9.79
N ASN A 173 -20.50 -2.24 9.77
CA ASN A 173 -20.16 -3.13 10.87
C ASN A 173 -18.66 -3.47 10.94
N ILE A 174 -17.83 -3.03 9.99
CA ILE A 174 -16.37 -3.20 10.05
C ILE A 174 -15.80 -2.61 11.35
N GLY A 175 -16.35 -1.47 11.80
CA GLY A 175 -15.94 -0.79 13.03
C GLY A 175 -16.20 -1.56 14.32
N SER A 176 -16.93 -2.68 14.26
CA SER A 176 -17.23 -3.53 15.41
C SER A 176 -16.21 -4.65 15.63
N LEU A 177 -15.18 -4.77 14.78
CA LEU A 177 -14.10 -5.74 14.92
C LEU A 177 -13.13 -5.34 16.06
N ALA A 178 -13.57 -5.51 17.30
CA ALA A 178 -12.88 -5.01 18.49
C ALA A 178 -11.46 -5.57 18.67
N SER A 179 -11.17 -6.77 18.15
CA SER A 179 -9.85 -7.41 18.24
C SER A 179 -8.88 -7.02 17.12
N LEU A 180 -9.33 -6.25 16.13
CA LEU A 180 -8.57 -5.99 14.91
C LEU A 180 -7.37 -5.08 15.19
N THR A 181 -6.18 -5.55 14.84
CA THR A 181 -4.91 -4.83 14.99
C THR A 181 -4.28 -4.47 13.65
N TYR A 182 -4.62 -5.20 12.58
CA TYR A 182 -4.12 -4.97 11.23
C TYR A 182 -5.27 -5.06 10.23
N LEU A 183 -5.42 -4.00 9.43
CA LEU A 183 -6.36 -3.94 8.32
C LEU A 183 -5.64 -3.43 7.08
N ASN A 184 -5.59 -4.27 6.05
CA ASN A 184 -5.08 -3.87 4.74
C ASN A 184 -6.18 -4.01 3.69
N ILE A 185 -6.57 -2.89 3.08
CA ILE A 185 -7.54 -2.79 1.98
C ILE A 185 -6.94 -1.94 0.84
N GLY A 186 -5.60 -1.95 0.70
CA GLY A 186 -4.93 -1.25 -0.39
C GLY A 186 -5.25 -1.84 -1.77
N ALA A 187 -5.02 -1.10 -2.85
CA ALA A 187 -5.28 -1.52 -4.23
C ALA A 187 -6.73 -2.03 -4.41
N ASN A 188 -7.70 -1.17 -4.12
CA ASN A 188 -9.13 -1.44 -4.23
C ASN A 188 -9.82 -0.23 -4.91
N GLN A 189 -11.15 -0.14 -4.82
CA GLN A 189 -11.96 0.88 -5.49
C GLN A 189 -12.74 1.73 -4.46
N LEU A 190 -12.24 1.86 -3.24
CA LEU A 190 -12.93 2.59 -2.17
C LEU A 190 -12.96 4.09 -2.49
N THR A 191 -14.16 4.67 -2.43
CA THR A 191 -14.35 6.13 -2.61
C THR A 191 -14.51 6.87 -1.28
N CYS A 192 -14.93 6.16 -0.23
CA CYS A 192 -15.04 6.65 1.13
C CYS A 192 -14.87 5.52 2.15
N LEU A 193 -14.61 5.91 3.41
CA LEU A 193 -14.63 5.01 4.56
C LEU A 193 -15.93 5.20 5.34
N PRO A 194 -16.51 4.15 5.95
CA PRO A 194 -17.64 4.29 6.85
C PRO A 194 -17.19 5.02 8.11
N SER A 195 -18.07 5.86 8.68
CA SER A 195 -17.76 6.62 9.91
C SER A 195 -17.39 5.71 11.10
N SER A 196 -17.87 4.48 11.10
CA SER A 196 -17.56 3.48 12.13
C SER A 196 -16.12 2.96 12.10
N ILE A 197 -15.34 3.19 11.04
CA ILE A 197 -13.94 2.72 10.96
C ILE A 197 -13.10 3.24 12.15
N VAL A 198 -13.45 4.43 12.66
CA VAL A 198 -12.79 5.09 13.80
C VAL A 198 -12.99 4.36 15.13
N ASN A 199 -13.90 3.38 15.19
CA ASN A 199 -14.16 2.54 16.36
C ASN A 199 -13.17 1.38 16.51
N LEU A 200 -12.28 1.18 15.53
CA LEU A 200 -11.22 0.16 15.58
C LEU A 200 -10.08 0.61 16.52
N VAL A 201 -10.38 0.82 17.80
CA VAL A 201 -9.47 1.40 18.80
C VAL A 201 -8.21 0.57 19.09
N ASN A 202 -8.18 -0.69 18.65
CA ASN A 202 -7.03 -1.59 18.76
C ASN A 202 -6.14 -1.64 17.49
N LEU A 203 -6.51 -0.90 16.46
CA LEU A 203 -5.81 -0.94 15.17
C LEU A 203 -4.43 -0.28 15.27
N ASN A 204 -3.40 -1.03 14.89
CA ASN A 204 -2.01 -0.56 14.85
C ASN A 204 -1.59 -0.19 13.42
N THR A 205 -2.14 -0.87 12.42
CA THR A 205 -1.80 -0.69 11.01
C THR A 205 -3.07 -0.63 10.16
N LEU A 206 -3.19 0.45 9.39
CA LEU A 206 -4.24 0.67 8.42
C LEU A 206 -3.61 0.99 7.06
N CYS A 207 -3.78 0.09 6.10
CA CYS A 207 -3.33 0.31 4.72
C CYS A 207 -4.54 0.53 3.80
N LEU A 208 -4.56 1.69 3.15
CA LEU A 208 -5.61 2.18 2.26
C LEU A 208 -5.03 2.70 0.94
N ASN A 209 -3.75 2.44 0.66
CA ASN A 209 -3.07 2.90 -0.55
C ASN A 209 -3.77 2.42 -1.82
N GLU A 210 -3.55 3.09 -2.96
CA GLU A 210 -4.10 2.70 -4.26
C GLU A 210 -5.64 2.52 -4.21
N ASN A 211 -6.34 3.56 -3.73
CA ASN A 211 -7.81 3.62 -3.71
C ASN A 211 -8.27 4.93 -4.35
N GLN A 212 -9.56 5.27 -4.21
CA GLN A 212 -10.17 6.48 -4.76
C GLN A 212 -10.73 7.37 -3.64
N LEU A 213 -10.12 7.32 -2.44
CA LEU A 213 -10.62 8.04 -1.28
C LEU A 213 -10.49 9.54 -1.51
N THR A 214 -11.60 10.25 -1.36
CA THR A 214 -11.65 11.72 -1.49
C THR A 214 -11.49 12.45 -0.16
N ARG A 215 -11.74 11.75 0.96
CA ARG A 215 -11.58 12.25 2.33
C ARG A 215 -11.43 11.11 3.33
N LEU A 216 -10.86 11.42 4.47
CA LEU A 216 -10.91 10.59 5.67
C LEU A 216 -12.11 11.00 6.56
N PRO A 217 -12.58 10.11 7.45
CA PRO A 217 -13.53 10.49 8.50
C PRO A 217 -12.95 11.56 9.43
N GLU A 218 -13.77 12.53 9.83
CA GLU A 218 -13.38 13.63 10.72
C GLU A 218 -12.77 13.17 12.04
N ASP A 219 -13.16 11.99 12.53
CA ASP A 219 -12.72 11.41 13.80
C ASP A 219 -11.61 10.34 13.65
N ILE A 220 -10.84 10.35 12.55
CA ILE A 220 -9.75 9.36 12.33
C ILE A 220 -8.75 9.30 13.49
N GLY A 221 -8.57 10.42 14.20
CA GLY A 221 -7.77 10.53 15.43
C GLY A 221 -8.20 9.61 16.59
N ASN A 222 -9.38 9.00 16.54
CA ASN A 222 -9.83 8.03 17.55
C ASN A 222 -9.09 6.68 17.46
N LEU A 223 -8.36 6.42 16.38
CA LEU A 223 -7.49 5.25 16.21
C LEU A 223 -6.19 5.41 17.05
N SER A 224 -6.35 5.56 18.36
CA SER A 224 -5.28 5.99 19.29
C SER A 224 -4.04 5.10 19.37
N LYS A 225 -4.13 3.84 18.91
CA LYS A 225 -3.00 2.88 18.85
C LYS A 225 -2.33 2.82 17.47
N LEU A 226 -2.81 3.59 16.49
CA LEU A 226 -2.31 3.52 15.13
C LEU A 226 -0.85 3.97 15.07
N THR A 227 -0.02 3.12 14.49
CA THR A 227 1.43 3.33 14.28
C THR A 227 1.76 3.50 12.81
N THR A 228 0.99 2.85 11.93
CA THR A 228 1.15 2.90 10.48
C THR A 228 -0.17 3.24 9.81
N LEU A 229 -0.17 4.30 9.02
CA LEU A 229 -1.28 4.71 8.17
C LEU A 229 -0.75 4.93 6.75
N ASN A 230 -1.15 4.07 5.81
CA ASN A 230 -0.78 4.23 4.41
C ASN A 230 -1.99 4.71 3.60
N LEU A 231 -1.87 5.89 3.01
CA LEU A 231 -2.87 6.59 2.19
C LEU A 231 -2.36 6.91 0.78
N ASP A 232 -1.20 6.37 0.38
CA ASP A 232 -0.60 6.66 -0.92
C ASP A 232 -1.58 6.40 -2.07
N GLU A 233 -1.45 7.14 -3.17
CA GLU A 233 -2.24 6.93 -4.39
C GLU A 233 -3.76 6.93 -4.12
N ASN A 234 -4.24 8.04 -3.56
CA ASN A 234 -5.66 8.33 -3.35
C ASN A 234 -6.03 9.70 -3.95
N GLN A 235 -7.22 10.21 -3.67
CA GLN A 235 -7.73 11.50 -4.16
C GLN A 235 -7.97 12.48 -3.00
N LEU A 236 -7.18 12.37 -1.93
CA LEU A 236 -7.32 13.21 -0.74
C LEU A 236 -6.87 14.64 -1.04
N THR A 237 -7.75 15.61 -0.83
CA THR A 237 -7.44 17.04 -0.98
C THR A 237 -7.06 17.71 0.33
N MET A 238 -7.46 17.11 1.45
CA MET A 238 -7.17 17.57 2.81
C MET A 238 -7.08 16.41 3.79
N LEU A 239 -6.38 16.64 4.90
CA LEU A 239 -6.33 15.76 6.06
C LEU A 239 -7.17 16.39 7.19
N PRO A 240 -7.95 15.62 7.96
CA PRO A 240 -8.78 16.15 9.05
C PRO A 240 -7.93 16.54 10.27
N ASP A 241 -8.36 17.57 11.01
CA ASP A 241 -7.65 18.07 12.21
C ASP A 241 -7.46 16.99 13.29
N SER A 242 -8.36 15.99 13.35
CA SER A 242 -8.21 14.91 14.33
C SER A 242 -6.98 14.04 14.07
N LEU A 243 -6.36 14.09 12.88
CA LEU A 243 -5.15 13.34 12.57
C LEU A 243 -4.03 13.63 13.60
N ALA A 244 -3.90 14.87 14.08
CA ALA A 244 -2.95 15.27 15.12
C ALA A 244 -3.11 14.48 16.44
N ARG A 245 -4.27 13.86 16.70
CA ARG A 245 -4.50 13.03 17.89
C ARG A 245 -3.82 11.66 17.82
N LEU A 246 -3.29 11.26 16.66
CA LEU A 246 -2.58 10.00 16.47
C LEU A 246 -1.15 10.03 17.06
N SER A 247 -1.08 10.15 18.39
CA SER A 247 0.18 10.28 19.16
C SER A 247 1.17 9.10 19.04
N HIS A 248 0.75 7.96 18.47
CA HIS A 248 1.60 6.79 18.24
C HIS A 248 2.03 6.62 16.78
N LEU A 249 1.57 7.48 15.87
CA LEU A 249 1.83 7.35 14.44
C LEU A 249 3.30 7.65 14.13
N THR A 250 4.01 6.63 13.64
CA THR A 250 5.43 6.71 13.25
C THR A 250 5.61 6.65 11.75
N ASN A 251 4.67 6.01 11.04
CA ASN A 251 4.73 5.79 9.61
C ASN A 251 3.43 6.29 8.98
N LEU A 252 3.51 7.43 8.32
CA LEU A 252 2.45 7.99 7.50
C LEU A 252 2.92 8.03 6.06
N SER A 253 2.12 7.50 5.14
CA SER A 253 2.34 7.65 3.71
C SER A 253 1.13 8.34 3.09
N ILE A 254 1.36 9.43 2.36
CA ILE A 254 0.34 10.30 1.74
C ILE A 254 0.72 10.67 0.30
N ASP A 255 1.71 10.00 -0.28
CA ASP A 255 2.23 10.30 -1.60
C ASP A 255 1.13 10.12 -2.66
N GLN A 256 1.27 10.78 -3.81
CA GLN A 256 0.33 10.71 -4.92
C GLN A 256 -1.12 11.04 -4.50
N ASN A 257 -1.28 12.05 -3.63
CA ASN A 257 -2.56 12.67 -3.31
C ASN A 257 -2.54 14.16 -3.66
N PRO A 258 -3.68 14.75 -4.09
CA PRO A 258 -3.80 16.17 -4.37
C PRO A 258 -3.92 17.05 -3.10
N LEU A 259 -3.09 16.80 -2.08
CA LEU A 259 -3.07 17.54 -0.83
C LEU A 259 -2.46 18.93 -1.02
N THR A 260 -3.14 19.95 -0.50
CA THR A 260 -2.67 21.35 -0.55
C THR A 260 -2.26 21.92 0.81
N ASP A 261 -2.52 21.15 1.88
CA ASP A 261 -2.23 21.53 3.26
C ASP A 261 -1.61 20.35 4.00
N LEU A 262 -0.36 20.51 4.42
CA LEU A 262 0.42 19.57 5.21
C LEU A 262 0.71 20.10 6.62
N SER A 263 0.15 21.25 7.01
CA SER A 263 0.42 21.89 8.31
C SER A 263 0.10 20.99 9.50
N ILE A 264 -0.96 20.18 9.39
CA ILE A 264 -1.37 19.23 10.42
C ILE A 264 -0.30 18.17 10.75
N LEU A 265 0.65 17.93 9.84
CA LEU A 265 1.72 16.96 10.07
C LEU A 265 2.70 17.44 11.16
N GLN A 266 2.83 18.76 11.37
CA GLN A 266 3.69 19.32 12.42
C GLN A 266 3.22 18.92 13.83
N ASP A 267 1.93 18.66 13.99
CA ASP A 267 1.33 18.28 15.27
C ASP A 267 1.50 16.79 15.60
N LEU A 268 2.10 16.00 14.70
CA LEU A 268 2.37 14.57 14.92
C LEU A 268 3.71 14.37 15.63
N PRO A 269 3.72 13.98 16.92
CA PRO A 269 4.93 14.07 17.75
C PRO A 269 6.00 13.02 17.44
N LYS A 270 5.68 11.99 16.65
CA LYS A 270 6.58 10.87 16.31
C LYS A 270 6.86 10.75 14.82
N LEU A 271 6.34 11.66 14.00
CA LEU A 271 6.57 11.66 12.57
C LEU A 271 7.87 12.41 12.28
N GLU A 272 8.83 11.76 11.62
CA GLU A 272 10.15 12.34 11.33
C GLU A 272 10.30 12.75 9.87
N THR A 273 9.78 11.92 8.96
CA THR A 273 9.93 12.08 7.50
C THR A 273 8.60 11.84 6.82
N ILE A 274 8.35 12.52 5.70
CA ILE A 274 7.21 12.23 4.84
C ILE A 274 7.68 12.17 3.39
N ILE A 275 7.31 11.09 2.69
CA ILE A 275 7.44 11.07 1.23
C ILE A 275 6.22 11.79 0.66
N PHE A 276 6.47 12.86 -0.09
CA PHE A 276 5.45 13.63 -0.78
C PHE A 276 5.91 13.96 -2.20
N LEU A 277 5.12 13.52 -3.18
CA LEU A 277 5.40 13.59 -4.61
C LEU A 277 6.75 12.97 -4.99
N GLY A 278 7.07 11.83 -4.39
CA GLY A 278 8.32 11.08 -4.62
C GLY A 278 9.57 11.69 -3.97
N VAL A 279 9.42 12.69 -3.09
CA VAL A 279 10.53 13.37 -2.41
C VAL A 279 10.37 13.24 -0.90
N ASP A 280 11.47 12.98 -0.18
CA ASP A 280 11.50 13.12 1.29
C ASP A 280 11.44 14.60 1.64
N LEU A 281 10.27 15.04 2.12
CA LEU A 281 9.94 16.45 2.34
C LEU A 281 10.22 16.81 3.81
N PRO A 282 11.23 17.66 4.10
CA PRO A 282 11.55 18.06 5.46
C PRO A 282 10.39 18.76 6.18
N CYS A 283 10.34 18.64 7.51
CA CYS A 283 9.29 19.22 8.37
C CYS A 283 9.05 20.72 8.18
N ARG A 284 10.07 21.51 7.80
CA ARG A 284 9.91 22.94 7.49
C ARG A 284 8.95 23.23 6.32
N TYR A 285 8.68 22.25 5.47
CA TYR A 285 7.73 22.34 4.35
C TYR A 285 6.38 21.67 4.64
N TRP A 286 6.13 21.23 5.87
CA TRP A 286 4.83 20.71 6.27
C TRP A 286 3.90 21.88 6.58
N ILE A 287 3.44 22.54 5.55
CA ILE A 287 2.72 23.82 5.64
C ILE A 287 1.47 23.76 4.77
N LYS A 288 0.67 24.81 4.86
CA LYS A 288 -0.31 25.10 3.83
C LYS A 288 0.39 25.76 2.64
N PHE A 289 0.31 25.16 1.45
CA PHE A 289 0.99 25.71 0.27
C PHE A 289 0.40 27.05 -0.20
N SER A 290 -0.80 27.44 0.27
CA SER A 290 -1.29 28.81 0.08
C SER A 290 -0.44 29.85 0.79
N ASP A 291 0.22 29.45 1.87
CA ASP A 291 1.01 30.30 2.77
C ASP A 291 2.51 30.20 2.44
N TRP A 292 2.82 29.71 1.23
CA TRP A 292 4.19 29.65 0.70
C TRP A 292 4.84 31.04 0.69
N ARG A 293 6.16 31.05 0.75
CA ARG A 293 6.95 32.26 0.58
C ARG A 293 8.03 32.06 -0.49
N ALA A 294 8.32 33.13 -1.22
CA ALA A 294 9.30 33.16 -2.30
C ALA A 294 10.67 32.62 -1.87
N GLU A 295 11.10 32.95 -0.64
CA GLU A 295 12.44 32.65 -0.15
C GLU A 295 12.64 31.14 0.03
N TRP A 296 11.58 30.41 0.36
CA TRP A 296 11.63 28.95 0.49
C TRP A 296 11.99 28.22 -0.80
N LEU A 297 11.64 28.82 -1.95
CA LEU A 297 12.04 28.29 -3.26
C LEU A 297 13.46 28.70 -3.64
N LEU A 298 13.85 29.93 -3.29
CA LEU A 298 15.15 30.52 -3.65
C LEU A 298 16.31 29.94 -2.82
N ASP A 299 16.07 29.65 -1.54
CA ASP A 299 17.07 29.13 -0.60
C ASP A 299 17.14 27.59 -0.55
N GLU A 300 16.19 26.89 -1.19
CA GLU A 300 16.20 25.44 -1.21
C GLU A 300 17.16 24.92 -2.28
N ASP A 301 18.28 24.33 -1.86
CA ASP A 301 19.29 23.75 -2.76
C ASP A 301 18.80 22.49 -3.49
N ASN A 302 17.87 21.73 -2.91
CA ASN A 302 17.36 20.50 -3.48
C ASN A 302 16.36 20.77 -4.63
N ALA A 303 16.80 20.48 -5.85
CA ALA A 303 16.02 20.68 -7.06
C ALA A 303 14.67 19.92 -7.08
N GLU A 304 14.58 18.77 -6.40
CA GLU A 304 13.34 17.99 -6.33
C GLU A 304 12.35 18.59 -5.33
N ILE A 305 12.81 19.16 -4.22
CA ILE A 305 11.94 19.93 -3.30
C ILE A 305 11.43 21.18 -4.01
N ARG A 306 12.31 21.92 -4.74
CA ARG A 306 11.87 23.04 -5.58
C ARG A 306 10.81 22.62 -6.59
N ARG A 307 10.97 21.46 -7.25
CA ARG A 307 9.97 20.90 -8.17
C ARG A 307 8.62 20.69 -7.48
N VAL A 308 8.61 20.12 -6.27
CA VAL A 308 7.40 19.92 -5.47
C VAL A 308 6.72 21.25 -5.13
N LEU A 309 7.48 22.24 -4.66
CA LEU A 309 6.96 23.58 -4.36
C LEU A 309 6.36 24.24 -5.60
N ILE A 310 7.05 24.19 -6.74
CA ILE A 310 6.56 24.74 -8.01
C ILE A 310 5.28 24.04 -8.46
N GLN A 311 5.22 22.71 -8.31
CA GLN A 311 4.04 21.92 -8.66
C GLN A 311 2.83 22.26 -7.79
N GLN A 312 3.02 22.50 -6.49
CA GLN A 312 1.93 22.79 -5.55
C GLN A 312 1.47 24.24 -5.58
N VAL A 313 2.40 25.19 -5.67
CA VAL A 313 2.10 26.63 -5.69
C VAL A 313 1.62 27.09 -7.06
N GLY A 314 2.18 26.51 -8.13
CA GLY A 314 1.95 26.91 -9.50
C GLY A 314 2.98 27.93 -10.00
N TYR A 315 3.59 27.63 -11.15
CA TYR A 315 4.63 28.46 -11.76
C TYR A 315 4.20 29.91 -12.03
N GLU A 316 2.98 30.15 -12.49
CA GLU A 316 2.50 31.50 -12.82
C GLU A 316 2.41 32.38 -11.58
N LYS A 317 1.88 31.82 -10.48
CA LYS A 317 1.80 32.50 -9.18
C LYS A 317 3.20 32.83 -8.64
N ILE A 318 4.15 31.90 -8.79
CA ILE A 318 5.56 32.14 -8.41
C ILE A 318 6.15 33.32 -9.18
N CYS A 319 5.92 33.38 -10.49
CA CYS A 319 6.44 34.47 -11.33
C CYS A 319 5.83 35.83 -10.98
N GLU A 320 4.53 35.85 -10.65
CA GLU A 320 3.84 37.06 -10.20
C GLU A 320 4.39 37.57 -8.86
N GLU A 321 4.52 36.69 -7.85
CA GLU A 321 5.04 37.07 -6.53
C GLU A 321 6.52 37.49 -6.56
N LEU A 322 7.32 36.89 -7.44
CA LEU A 322 8.72 37.26 -7.65
C LEU A 322 8.92 38.46 -8.59
N ASN A 323 7.84 39.06 -9.12
CA ASN A 323 7.91 40.14 -10.11
C ASN A 323 8.92 39.84 -11.25
N THR A 324 8.79 38.65 -11.87
CA THR A 324 9.78 38.19 -12.84
C THR A 324 9.58 38.82 -14.22
N ASP A 325 10.66 39.32 -14.81
CA ASP A 325 10.72 39.77 -16.19
C ASP A 325 11.35 38.73 -17.10
N LYS A 326 10.69 38.43 -18.21
CA LYS A 326 11.18 37.46 -19.20
C LYS A 326 12.27 38.09 -20.06
N LEU A 327 13.50 37.56 -19.96
CA LEU A 327 14.65 38.05 -20.73
C LEU A 327 14.77 37.39 -22.11
N ASP A 328 14.71 36.06 -22.15
CA ASP A 328 14.95 35.29 -23.37
C ASP A 328 14.25 33.92 -23.31
N VAL A 329 13.99 33.33 -24.48
CA VAL A 329 13.49 31.95 -24.61
C VAL A 329 14.25 31.23 -25.70
N TRP A 330 14.75 30.06 -25.33
CA TRP A 330 15.38 29.15 -26.25
C TRP A 330 14.82 27.75 -26.03
N ARG A 331 14.02 27.27 -26.97
CA ARG A 331 13.33 25.96 -26.89
C ARG A 331 12.46 25.82 -25.63
N GLU A 332 12.70 24.81 -24.80
CA GLU A 332 12.03 24.55 -23.53
C GLU A 332 12.57 25.38 -22.35
N TYR A 333 13.58 26.22 -22.60
CA TYR A 333 14.23 27.06 -21.58
C TYR A 333 13.75 28.50 -21.68
N THR A 334 13.35 29.06 -20.54
CA THR A 334 12.99 30.48 -20.40
C THR A 334 13.89 31.11 -19.35
N LEU A 335 14.59 32.18 -19.73
CA LEU A 335 15.39 32.98 -18.82
C LEU A 335 14.52 34.10 -18.21
N LEU A 336 14.50 34.17 -16.90
CA LEU A 336 13.71 35.11 -16.12
C LEU A 336 14.65 35.93 -15.24
N LYS A 337 14.43 37.23 -15.17
CA LYS A 337 15.08 38.15 -14.24
C LYS A 337 14.13 38.44 -13.09
N ILE A 338 14.62 38.38 -11.86
CA ILE A 338 13.87 38.85 -10.70
C ILE A 338 14.23 40.33 -10.50
N ASP A 339 13.30 41.22 -10.80
CA ASP A 339 13.50 42.67 -10.59
C ASP A 339 12.83 43.10 -9.27
N GLY A 340 13.68 43.19 -8.23
CA GLY A 340 13.29 43.65 -6.90
C GLY A 340 12.62 42.57 -6.06
N VAL A 341 13.40 41.85 -5.26
CA VAL A 341 12.87 41.32 -3.99
C VAL A 341 12.92 42.51 -3.03
N GLU A 342 11.81 43.23 -2.85
CA GLU A 342 11.73 44.12 -1.67
C GLU A 342 11.94 43.25 -0.43
N ALA A 343 12.76 43.71 0.52
CA ALA A 343 13.13 42.94 1.70
C ALA A 343 11.88 42.46 2.45
N VAL A 344 11.62 41.15 2.47
CA VAL A 344 10.52 40.54 3.25
C VAL A 344 11.05 39.90 4.54
N TYR A 345 12.10 40.47 5.15
CA TYR A 345 12.60 39.99 6.44
C TYR A 345 12.48 41.07 7.52
N GLU A 346 11.79 40.72 8.61
CA GLU A 346 11.88 41.42 9.90
C GLU A 346 13.14 41.00 10.70
N ASP A 347 13.94 40.03 10.23
CA ASP A 347 15.16 39.58 10.92
C ASP A 347 16.41 39.57 10.00
N ASP A 348 17.51 40.08 10.56
CA ASP A 348 18.73 40.56 9.90
C ASP A 348 19.68 39.46 9.34
N GLU A 349 19.35 38.74 8.28
CA GLU A 349 20.37 38.33 7.29
C GLU A 349 19.80 38.32 5.86
N PRO A 350 20.30 39.19 4.95
CA PRO A 350 19.81 39.24 3.57
C PRO A 350 20.33 38.04 2.77
N ILE A 351 19.41 37.33 2.10
CA ILE A 351 19.76 36.58 0.89
C ILE A 351 20.47 37.56 -0.04
N ASP A 352 21.61 37.13 -0.56
CA ASP A 352 22.54 37.88 -1.41
C ASP A 352 21.83 38.95 -2.26
N ARG A 353 22.17 40.23 -2.03
CA ARG A 353 21.50 41.42 -2.63
C ARG A 353 21.77 41.58 -4.14
N GLU A 354 22.40 40.59 -4.77
CA GLU A 354 22.68 40.63 -6.19
C GLU A 354 21.41 40.31 -6.99
N PRO A 355 21.17 40.99 -8.13
CA PRO A 355 20.10 40.62 -9.03
C PRO A 355 20.13 39.12 -9.30
N MET A 356 18.97 38.46 -9.31
CA MET A 356 18.92 37.01 -9.53
C MET A 356 18.31 36.72 -10.90
N VAL A 357 18.98 35.84 -11.66
CA VAL A 357 18.47 35.31 -12.91
C VAL A 357 18.12 33.84 -12.69
N LEU A 358 16.91 33.48 -13.10
CA LEU A 358 16.36 32.14 -13.01
C LEU A 358 16.24 31.54 -14.40
N LEU A 359 16.72 30.31 -14.56
CA LEU A 359 16.50 29.50 -15.73
C LEU A 359 15.35 28.53 -15.45
N LYS A 360 14.21 28.75 -16.12
CA LYS A 360 13.10 27.81 -16.15
C LYS A 360 13.34 26.79 -17.25
N MET A 361 13.17 25.50 -16.93
CA MET A 361 13.12 24.40 -17.89
C MET A 361 11.80 23.65 -17.72
N THR A 362 11.08 23.44 -18.82
CA THR A 362 9.93 22.53 -18.84
C THR A 362 10.37 21.17 -19.38
N CYS A 363 10.30 20.13 -18.56
CA CYS A 363 10.65 18.77 -18.98
C CYS A 363 9.64 18.26 -20.02
N PRO A 364 10.03 17.95 -21.28
CA PRO A 364 9.07 17.60 -22.33
C PRO A 364 8.31 16.29 -22.09
N SER A 365 8.89 15.34 -21.35
CA SER A 365 8.30 14.03 -21.09
C SER A 365 7.29 14.03 -19.95
N THR A 366 7.47 14.91 -18.95
CA THR A 366 6.64 14.95 -17.73
C THR A 366 5.81 16.23 -17.60
N GLY A 367 6.16 17.28 -18.33
CA GLY A 367 5.61 18.62 -18.15
C GLY A 367 6.07 19.32 -16.87
N HIS A 368 6.92 18.69 -16.04
CA HIS A 368 7.43 19.29 -14.81
C HIS A 368 8.27 20.53 -15.12
N ILE A 369 8.14 21.53 -14.26
CA ILE A 369 8.90 22.77 -14.34
C ILE A 369 10.02 22.71 -13.29
N HIS A 370 11.24 22.89 -13.76
CA HIS A 370 12.41 23.09 -12.91
C HIS A 370 12.85 24.55 -13.02
N ILE A 371 13.23 25.13 -11.89
CA ILE A 371 13.81 26.47 -11.81
C ILE A 371 15.20 26.34 -11.19
N LEU A 372 16.18 26.89 -11.88
CA LEU A 372 17.59 26.90 -11.48
C LEU A 372 18.08 28.34 -11.37
N ARG A 373 18.89 28.62 -10.36
CA ARG A 373 19.61 29.91 -10.24
C ARG A 373 20.79 29.91 -11.20
N VAL A 374 20.95 31.00 -11.95
CA VAL A 374 22.08 31.22 -12.86
C VAL A 374 22.70 32.61 -12.61
N PRO A 375 23.95 32.87 -13.06
CA PRO A 375 24.61 34.14 -12.85
C PRO A 375 23.81 35.38 -13.30
N PRO A 376 23.89 36.49 -12.55
CA PRO A 376 23.10 37.72 -12.78
C PRO A 376 23.30 38.35 -14.17
N GLU A 377 24.49 38.20 -14.73
CA GLU A 377 24.90 38.81 -15.98
C GLU A 377 24.31 38.11 -17.22
N MET A 378 23.66 36.96 -17.05
CA MET A 378 23.13 36.20 -18.16
C MET A 378 21.91 36.89 -18.80
N THR A 379 21.96 37.00 -20.13
CA THR A 379 20.85 37.55 -20.93
C THR A 379 20.33 36.57 -21.97
N SER A 380 20.98 35.41 -22.15
CA SER A 380 20.56 34.37 -23.12
C SER A 380 20.22 33.06 -22.41
N ALA A 381 19.07 32.49 -22.76
CA ALA A 381 18.62 31.19 -22.24
C ALA A 381 19.55 30.04 -22.69
N GLU A 382 20.11 30.14 -23.90
CA GLU A 382 21.08 29.19 -24.46
C GLU A 382 22.41 29.20 -23.70
N GLU A 383 22.96 30.38 -23.43
CA GLU A 383 24.18 30.53 -22.63
C GLU A 383 23.98 30.05 -21.18
N ALA A 384 22.80 30.33 -20.62
CA ALA A 384 22.45 29.90 -19.27
C ALA A 384 22.39 28.37 -19.13
N ILE A 385 21.73 27.67 -20.06
CA ILE A 385 21.70 26.19 -20.02
C ILE A 385 23.08 25.59 -20.30
N MET A 386 23.90 26.21 -21.16
CA MET A 386 25.29 25.79 -21.35
C MET A 386 26.09 25.92 -20.05
N TRP A 387 25.90 27.00 -19.29
CA TRP A 387 26.56 27.19 -17.99
C TRP A 387 26.13 26.14 -16.97
N VAL A 388 24.82 25.87 -16.85
CA VAL A 388 24.27 24.80 -16.00
C VAL A 388 24.89 23.45 -16.37
N ASN A 389 25.08 23.18 -17.67
CA ASN A 389 25.69 21.96 -18.19
C ASN A 389 27.23 21.99 -18.23
N HIS A 390 27.88 22.85 -17.44
CA HIS A 390 29.35 22.97 -17.35
C HIS A 390 30.05 23.19 -18.71
N GLY A 391 29.43 23.97 -19.60
CA GLY A 391 29.95 24.32 -20.92
C GLY A 391 29.59 23.34 -22.05
N ILE A 392 28.81 22.29 -21.76
CA ILE A 392 28.35 21.33 -22.77
C ILE A 392 27.06 21.82 -23.41
N HIS A 393 27.08 22.00 -24.74
CA HIS A 393 25.91 22.41 -25.50
C HIS A 393 24.81 21.34 -25.49
N PRO A 394 23.52 21.67 -25.24
CA PRO A 394 22.41 20.72 -25.18
C PRO A 394 22.31 19.78 -26.41
N ASP A 395 22.60 20.27 -27.62
CA ASP A 395 22.60 19.43 -28.84
C ASP A 395 23.65 18.32 -28.86
N LYS A 396 24.68 18.40 -28.02
CA LYS A 396 25.67 17.32 -27.90
C LYS A 396 25.16 16.14 -27.05
N PHE A 397 24.10 16.34 -26.25
CA PHE A 397 23.46 15.28 -25.50
C PHE A 397 22.56 14.41 -26.38
N ALA A 398 21.92 14.99 -27.40
CA ALA A 398 21.03 14.28 -28.34
C ALA A 398 21.74 13.26 -29.26
N VAL A 399 23.08 13.19 -29.24
CA VAL A 399 23.89 12.31 -30.10
C VAL A 399 24.40 11.06 -29.34
N GLN A 400 24.14 10.93 -28.04
CA GLN A 400 24.67 9.81 -27.22
C GLN A 400 23.62 8.99 -26.46
N THR A 401 22.34 9.03 -26.83
CA THR A 401 21.32 8.11 -26.31
C THR A 401 20.77 7.20 -27.38
#